data_AF-A0A838VRS0-F1
#
_entry.id   AF-A0A838VRS0-F1
#
_cell.length_a   1.000
_cell.length_b   1.000
_cell.length_c   1.000
_cell.angle_alpha   90.00
_cell.angle_beta   90.00
_cell.angle_gamma   90.00
#
_symmetry.space_group_name_H-M   'P 1'
#
loop_
_entity.id
_entity.type
_entity.pdbx_description
1 polymer ?
#
loop_
_entity_poly.entity_id
_entity_poly.type
_entity_poly.pdbx_seq_one_letter_code
_entity_poly.pdbx_strand_id
1 'polypeptide(L)'
;MKHAQQSLLYRLYHHSRKKNYLMPLVLGAVFILLFITISMRYVAQARKLDDKIIAQNIEKLAAIFQKIHQCCVITGFAHHKNTIDFLNVISFKGDRLGSMELQYPEKWEGPYLEQPLVSNGKEYQVVSTTKGYFIVPGDGVKLSNGKVIGKDIIIDNTADVAALMRNPEALLSQGQPLAAPLEKVSIHQNKITHATDLDEAVGVVDY
;
A
#
# COMPACT_ATOMS: atom_id res chain seq x y z
N MET A 1 41.08 -22.80 72.83
CA MET A 1 40.27 -23.54 71.84
C MET A 1 39.32 -22.68 70.99
N LYS A 2 38.75 -21.57 71.49
CA LYS A 2 37.85 -20.69 70.69
C LYS A 2 38.49 -20.03 69.45
N HIS A 3 39.79 -19.76 69.46
CA HIS A 3 40.48 -19.13 68.31
C HIS A 3 40.67 -20.05 67.09
N ALA A 4 40.67 -21.37 67.26
CA ALA A 4 40.86 -22.31 66.15
C ALA A 4 39.56 -22.53 65.33
N GLN A 5 38.40 -22.39 65.96
CA GLN A 5 37.11 -22.50 65.26
C GLN A 5 36.78 -21.26 64.41
N GLN A 6 37.23 -20.08 64.83
CA GLN A 6 37.01 -18.84 64.06
C GLN A 6 37.79 -18.78 62.75
N SER A 7 38.99 -19.38 62.69
CA SER A 7 39.80 -19.39 61.46
C SER A 7 39.30 -20.38 60.40
N LEU A 8 38.67 -21.49 60.82
CA LEU A 8 38.04 -22.47 59.93
C LEU A 8 36.75 -21.92 59.30
N LEU A 9 35.93 -21.20 60.07
CA LEU A 9 34.72 -20.56 59.55
C LEU A 9 35.03 -19.45 58.55
N TYR A 10 36.11 -18.67 58.76
CA TYR A 10 36.53 -17.63 57.83
C TYR A 10 37.06 -18.19 56.49
N ARG A 11 37.78 -19.31 56.53
CA ARG A 11 38.29 -19.98 55.32
C ARG A 11 37.21 -20.68 54.50
N LEU A 12 36.17 -21.21 55.14
CA LEU A 12 35.02 -21.78 54.44
C LEU A 12 34.13 -20.71 53.79
N TYR A 13 33.97 -19.54 54.41
CA TYR A 13 33.18 -18.43 53.84
C TYR A 13 33.82 -17.85 52.57
N HIS A 14 35.15 -17.81 52.48
CA HIS A 14 35.84 -17.23 51.33
C HIS A 14 36.02 -18.22 50.15
N HIS A 15 35.84 -19.53 50.36
CA HIS A 15 36.06 -20.53 49.31
C HIS A 15 34.85 -20.71 48.37
N SER A 16 33.65 -20.25 48.76
CA SER A 16 32.42 -20.32 47.95
C SER A 16 32.13 -19.02 47.18
N ARG A 17 33.16 -18.39 46.61
CA ARG A 17 33.02 -17.16 45.81
C ARG A 17 33.75 -17.26 44.47
N LYS A 18 33.72 -18.43 43.82
CA LYS A 18 33.91 -18.45 42.36
C LYS A 18 32.72 -17.70 41.78
N LYS A 19 32.96 -16.49 41.27
CA LYS A 19 31.93 -15.67 40.62
C LYS A 19 31.40 -16.45 39.42
N ASN A 20 30.27 -17.12 39.60
CA ASN A 20 29.60 -17.85 38.54
C ASN A 20 28.95 -16.85 37.58
N TYR A 21 29.77 -16.21 36.74
CA TYR A 21 29.32 -15.28 35.70
C TYR A 21 28.40 -15.94 34.67
N LEU A 22 28.30 -17.27 34.67
CA LEU A 22 27.40 -18.03 33.81
C LEU A 22 25.92 -17.70 34.07
N MET A 23 25.52 -17.55 35.34
CA MET A 23 24.12 -17.30 35.70
C MET A 23 23.62 -15.92 35.24
N PRO A 24 24.33 -14.79 35.47
CA PRO A 24 23.93 -13.50 34.91
C PRO A 24 24.01 -13.45 33.38
N LEU A 25 24.89 -14.22 32.75
CA LEU A 25 24.99 -14.30 31.28
C LEU A 25 23.78 -15.01 30.67
N VAL A 26 23.38 -16.15 31.23
CA VAL A 26 22.15 -16.87 30.81
C VAL A 26 20.92 -15.99 31.04
N LEU A 27 20.82 -15.34 32.20
CA LEU A 27 19.70 -14.44 32.50
C LEU A 27 19.66 -13.26 31.51
N GLY A 28 20.81 -12.65 31.20
CA GLY A 28 20.92 -11.60 30.19
C GLY A 28 20.48 -12.06 28.80
N ALA A 29 20.89 -13.26 28.38
CA ALA A 29 20.47 -13.83 27.10
C ALA A 29 18.95 -14.05 27.02
N VAL A 30 18.33 -14.53 28.11
CA VAL A 30 16.86 -14.68 28.20
C VAL A 30 16.16 -13.33 28.11
N PHE A 31 16.66 -12.30 28.80
CA PHE A 31 16.11 -10.94 28.70
C PHE A 31 16.22 -10.37 27.29
N ILE A 32 17.34 -10.58 26.61
CA ILE A 32 17.54 -10.16 25.22
C ILE A 32 16.54 -10.87 24.29
N LEU A 33 16.39 -12.20 24.44
CA LEU A 33 15.42 -12.97 23.65
C LEU A 33 13.99 -12.48 23.87
N LEU A 34 13.59 -12.26 25.12
CA LEU A 34 12.28 -11.72 25.47
C LEU A 34 12.08 -10.32 24.88
N PHE A 35 13.08 -9.45 24.99
CA PHE A 35 13.03 -8.09 24.43
C PHE A 35 12.85 -8.12 22.90
N ILE A 36 13.59 -9.00 22.20
CA ILE A 36 13.45 -9.17 20.75
C ILE A 36 12.05 -9.65 20.39
N THR A 37 11.53 -10.68 21.07
CA THR A 37 10.19 -11.22 20.77
C THR A 37 9.07 -10.19 21.02
N ILE A 38 9.15 -9.42 22.10
CA ILE A 38 8.20 -8.33 22.40
C ILE A 38 8.28 -7.24 21.32
N SER A 39 9.49 -6.82 20.96
CA SER A 39 9.71 -5.80 19.93
C SER A 39 9.14 -6.23 18.57
N MET A 40 9.38 -7.48 18.16
CA MET A 40 8.82 -8.02 16.93
C MET A 40 7.29 -8.04 16.95
N ARG A 41 6.66 -8.41 18.07
CA ARG A 41 5.20 -8.39 18.21
C ARG A 41 4.65 -6.97 18.15
N TYR A 42 5.30 -6.02 18.81
CA TYR A 42 4.90 -4.61 18.77
C TYR A 42 4.92 -4.05 17.35
N VAL A 43 6.00 -4.32 16.60
CA VAL A 43 6.12 -3.91 15.19
C VAL A 43 5.05 -4.58 14.33
N ALA A 44 4.79 -5.88 14.51
CA ALA A 44 3.76 -6.58 13.76
C ALA A 44 2.36 -6.02 14.04
N GLN A 45 2.08 -5.63 15.28
CA GLN A 45 0.80 -5.05 15.66
C GLN A 45 0.62 -3.62 15.14
N ALA A 46 1.67 -2.81 15.17
CA ALA A 46 1.66 -1.47 14.57
C ALA A 46 1.32 -1.55 13.07
N ARG A 47 1.94 -2.47 12.32
CA ARG A 47 1.65 -2.61 10.89
C ARG A 47 0.21 -3.03 10.59
N LYS A 48 -0.42 -3.83 11.46
CA LYS A 48 -1.84 -4.18 11.29
C LYS A 48 -2.75 -2.97 11.48
N LEU A 49 -2.37 -2.03 12.34
CA LEU A 49 -3.09 -0.77 12.48
C LEU A 49 -2.96 0.09 11.21
N ASP A 50 -1.77 0.12 10.61
CA ASP A 50 -1.54 0.82 9.34
C ASP A 50 -2.43 0.25 8.22
N ASP A 51 -2.51 -1.08 8.09
CA ASP A 51 -3.41 -1.74 7.12
C ASP A 51 -4.89 -1.35 7.33
N LYS A 52 -5.34 -1.21 8.57
CA LYS A 52 -6.70 -0.74 8.87
C LYS A 52 -6.93 0.70 8.38
N ILE A 53 -5.95 1.58 8.55
CA ILE A 53 -6.00 2.96 8.05
C ILE A 53 -6.00 2.96 6.51
N ILE A 54 -5.18 2.09 5.89
CA ILE A 54 -5.17 1.87 4.44
C ILE A 54 -6.56 1.47 3.94
N ALA A 55 -7.18 0.47 4.56
CA ALA A 55 -8.53 0.02 4.18
C ALA A 55 -9.57 1.15 4.28
N GLN A 56 -9.54 1.92 5.37
CA GLN A 56 -10.45 3.06 5.57
C GLN A 56 -10.24 4.15 4.51
N ASN A 57 -8.98 4.46 4.18
CA ASN A 57 -8.68 5.45 3.14
C ASN A 57 -9.14 4.97 1.76
N ILE A 58 -8.97 3.69 1.45
CA ILE A 58 -9.43 3.10 0.19
C ILE A 58 -10.95 3.14 0.09
N GLU A 59 -11.67 2.81 1.15
CA GLU A 59 -13.13 2.93 1.22
C GLU A 59 -13.58 4.39 1.00
N LYS A 60 -12.92 5.34 1.68
CA LYS A 60 -13.17 6.77 1.51
C LYS A 60 -12.93 7.23 0.06
N LEU A 61 -11.81 6.82 -0.54
CA LEU A 61 -11.49 7.15 -1.93
C LEU A 61 -12.51 6.53 -2.90
N ALA A 62 -12.93 5.28 -2.69
CA ALA A 62 -13.94 4.62 -3.51
C ALA A 62 -15.27 5.40 -3.50
N ALA A 63 -15.71 5.84 -2.31
CA ALA A 63 -16.90 6.67 -2.17
C ALA A 63 -16.75 8.02 -2.88
N ILE A 64 -15.58 8.67 -2.78
CA ILE A 64 -15.30 9.93 -3.51
C ILE A 64 -15.35 9.72 -5.02
N PHE A 65 -14.68 8.70 -5.55
CA PHE A 65 -14.72 8.42 -6.99
C PHE A 65 -16.11 8.05 -7.48
N GLN A 66 -16.90 7.33 -6.67
CA GLN A 66 -18.31 7.06 -6.99
C GLN A 66 -19.12 8.36 -7.08
N LYS A 67 -18.92 9.30 -6.14
CA LYS A 67 -19.56 10.63 -6.18
C LYS A 67 -19.13 11.41 -7.42
N ILE A 68 -17.84 11.46 -7.72
CA ILE A 68 -17.30 12.12 -8.93
C ILE A 68 -17.89 11.50 -10.20
N HIS A 69 -17.98 10.18 -10.27
CA HIS A 69 -18.56 9.50 -11.43
C HIS A 69 -20.05 9.82 -11.60
N GLN A 70 -20.81 9.99 -10.52
CA GLN A 70 -22.23 10.37 -10.61
C GLN A 70 -22.45 11.78 -11.17
N CYS A 71 -21.60 12.76 -10.83
CA CYS A 71 -21.76 14.14 -11.30
C CYS A 71 -21.02 14.40 -12.62
N CYS A 72 -19.77 13.98 -12.73
CA CYS A 72 -18.86 14.33 -13.83
C CYS A 72 -18.70 13.23 -14.88
N VAL A 73 -19.09 11.98 -14.57
CA VAL A 73 -18.82 10.75 -15.37
C VAL A 73 -17.34 10.58 -15.71
N ILE A 74 -16.68 9.68 -14.97
CA ILE A 74 -15.28 9.30 -15.23
C ILE A 74 -15.24 8.41 -16.47
N THR A 75 -14.53 8.86 -17.51
CA THR A 75 -14.36 8.14 -18.78
C THR A 75 -13.11 7.26 -18.79
N GLY A 76 -12.10 7.61 -18.01
CA GLY A 76 -10.85 6.85 -17.95
C GLY A 76 -9.76 7.51 -17.12
N PHE A 77 -8.58 6.93 -17.22
CA PHE A 77 -7.35 7.43 -16.61
C PHE A 77 -6.19 7.35 -17.62
N ALA A 78 -5.32 8.35 -17.59
CA ALA A 78 -4.30 8.60 -18.62
C ALA A 78 -3.21 7.50 -18.71
N HIS A 79 -2.91 6.83 -17.60
CA HIS A 79 -1.83 5.86 -17.50
C HIS A 79 -2.28 4.52 -16.94
N HIS A 80 -1.38 3.55 -16.92
CA HIS A 80 -1.64 2.30 -16.21
C HIS A 80 -1.75 2.54 -14.70
N LYS A 81 -0.79 3.26 -14.11
CA LYS A 81 -0.80 3.66 -12.71
C LYS A 81 -0.97 5.18 -12.62
N ASN A 82 -1.91 5.62 -11.81
CA ASN A 82 -2.35 7.00 -11.75
C ASN A 82 -2.39 7.46 -10.30
N THR A 83 -1.43 8.27 -9.89
CA THR A 83 -1.38 8.82 -8.53
C THR A 83 -2.60 9.69 -8.24
N ILE A 84 -3.17 9.58 -7.04
CA ILE A 84 -4.32 10.36 -6.58
C ILE A 84 -3.83 11.57 -5.78
N ASP A 85 -3.38 12.60 -6.47
CA ASP A 85 -2.84 13.85 -5.89
C ASP A 85 -3.68 15.10 -6.20
N PHE A 86 -4.81 14.93 -6.88
CA PHE A 86 -5.61 16.02 -7.47
C PHE A 86 -7.01 16.22 -6.85
N LEU A 87 -7.37 15.46 -5.81
CA LEU A 87 -8.71 15.54 -5.19
C LEU A 87 -8.94 16.78 -4.31
N ASN A 88 -7.90 17.59 -4.10
CA ASN A 88 -7.95 18.87 -3.40
C ASN A 88 -8.17 20.08 -4.33
N VAL A 89 -8.40 19.84 -5.62
CA VAL A 89 -8.64 20.90 -6.59
C VAL A 89 -10.06 21.46 -6.47
N ILE A 90 -10.15 22.78 -6.31
CA ILE A 90 -11.43 23.51 -6.21
C ILE A 90 -12.09 23.64 -7.59
N SER A 91 -11.31 24.05 -8.59
CA SER A 91 -11.79 24.22 -9.96
C SER A 91 -10.66 23.98 -10.96
N PHE A 92 -11.03 23.58 -12.17
CA PHE A 92 -10.10 23.36 -13.28
C PHE A 92 -10.80 23.68 -14.61
N LYS A 93 -10.02 23.71 -15.70
CA LYS A 93 -10.53 23.86 -17.06
C LYS A 93 -10.04 22.70 -17.91
N GLY A 94 -10.87 22.26 -18.86
CA GLY A 94 -10.62 21.09 -19.69
C GLY A 94 -11.38 19.87 -19.21
N ASP A 95 -11.21 18.76 -19.92
CA ASP A 95 -11.83 17.44 -19.68
C ASP A 95 -10.97 16.53 -18.79
N ARG A 96 -9.79 16.99 -18.37
CA ARG A 96 -8.83 16.21 -17.58
C ARG A 96 -8.46 16.91 -16.27
N LEU A 97 -8.56 16.18 -15.17
CA LEU A 97 -8.09 16.59 -13.85
C LEU A 97 -6.99 15.63 -13.38
N GLY A 98 -5.75 16.12 -13.32
CA GLY A 98 -4.59 15.27 -13.06
C GLY A 98 -4.47 14.17 -14.12
N SER A 99 -4.67 12.93 -13.69
CA SER A 99 -4.67 11.74 -14.56
C SER A 99 -6.06 11.21 -14.88
N MET A 100 -7.12 11.81 -14.34
CA MET A 100 -8.52 11.39 -14.51
C MET A 100 -9.19 12.17 -15.64
N GLU A 101 -9.88 11.45 -16.52
CA GLU A 101 -10.65 12.01 -17.63
C GLU A 101 -12.14 12.02 -17.29
N LEU A 102 -12.83 13.12 -17.61
CA LEU A 102 -14.20 13.42 -17.23
C LEU A 102 -15.03 13.88 -18.43
N GLN A 103 -16.26 13.37 -18.54
CA GLN A 103 -17.18 13.76 -19.61
C GLN A 103 -17.83 15.14 -19.34
N TYR A 104 -18.13 15.43 -18.07
CA TYR A 104 -18.82 16.65 -17.62
C TYR A 104 -17.99 17.40 -16.58
N PRO A 105 -16.80 17.92 -16.93
CA PRO A 105 -15.90 18.60 -16.00
C PRO A 105 -16.51 19.86 -15.36
N GLU A 106 -17.49 20.50 -16.01
CA GLU A 106 -18.22 21.66 -15.50
C GLU A 106 -19.08 21.35 -14.27
N LYS A 107 -19.37 20.07 -14.01
CA LYS A 107 -20.12 19.61 -12.83
C LYS A 107 -19.23 19.26 -11.65
N TRP A 108 -17.96 19.64 -11.70
CA TRP A 108 -17.02 19.39 -10.61
C TRP A 108 -17.44 20.13 -9.32
N GLU A 109 -17.64 19.36 -8.25
CA GLU A 109 -18.02 19.87 -6.93
C GLU A 109 -16.87 19.92 -5.91
N GLY A 110 -15.62 19.72 -6.37
CA GLY A 110 -14.47 19.67 -5.47
C GLY A 110 -14.24 20.98 -4.70
N PRO A 111 -13.34 20.97 -3.71
CA PRO A 111 -12.42 19.89 -3.39
C PRO A 111 -13.11 18.76 -2.61
N TYR A 112 -12.68 17.52 -2.86
CA TYR A 112 -13.20 16.34 -2.14
C TYR A 112 -12.31 15.94 -0.95
N LEU A 113 -11.07 16.43 -0.92
CA LEU A 113 -10.11 16.28 0.16
C LEU A 113 -9.41 17.60 0.42
N GLU A 114 -9.06 17.88 1.68
CA GLU A 114 -8.20 19.04 2.00
C GLU A 114 -6.75 18.79 1.58
N GLN A 115 -6.28 17.56 1.72
CA GLN A 115 -4.93 17.12 1.38
C GLN A 115 -4.96 15.69 0.79
N PRO A 116 -3.97 15.32 -0.05
CA PRO A 116 -3.84 13.95 -0.56
C PRO A 116 -3.72 12.94 0.58
N LEU A 117 -4.40 11.80 0.44
CA LEU A 117 -4.22 10.69 1.38
C LEU A 117 -2.92 9.96 1.04
N VAL A 118 -2.15 9.64 2.07
CA VAL A 118 -0.87 8.94 1.95
C VAL A 118 -0.78 7.76 2.91
N SER A 119 -0.04 6.73 2.51
CA SER A 119 0.41 5.64 3.37
C SER A 119 1.93 5.51 3.25
N ASN A 120 2.64 5.49 4.37
CA ASN A 120 4.12 5.48 4.41
C ASN A 120 4.77 6.58 3.53
N GLY A 121 4.13 7.75 3.44
CA GLY A 121 4.59 8.87 2.60
C GLY A 121 4.41 8.66 1.10
N LYS A 122 3.57 7.72 0.68
CA LYS A 122 3.18 7.45 -0.71
C LYS A 122 1.69 7.67 -0.89
N GLU A 123 1.30 8.43 -1.90
CA GLU A 123 -0.09 8.62 -2.29
C GLU A 123 -0.71 7.30 -2.77
N TYR A 124 -2.03 7.19 -2.65
CA TYR A 124 -2.78 6.11 -3.28
C TYR A 124 -2.80 6.29 -4.80
N GLN A 125 -3.09 5.22 -5.52
CA GLN A 125 -3.13 5.24 -6.98
C GLN A 125 -4.34 4.48 -7.52
N VAL A 126 -4.82 4.90 -8.69
CA VAL A 126 -5.73 4.12 -9.52
C VAL A 126 -4.91 3.33 -10.53
N VAL A 127 -5.12 2.01 -10.56
CA VAL A 127 -4.51 1.10 -11.54
C VAL A 127 -5.54 0.63 -12.55
N SER A 128 -5.19 0.67 -13.83
CA SER A 128 -6.02 0.12 -14.90
C SER A 128 -5.57 -1.29 -15.23
N THR A 129 -6.49 -2.24 -15.20
CA THR A 129 -6.24 -3.62 -15.63
C THR A 129 -7.26 -4.02 -16.69
N THR A 130 -7.03 -5.17 -17.31
CA THR A 130 -8.00 -5.81 -18.22
C THR A 130 -9.36 -6.07 -17.55
N LYS A 131 -9.42 -6.09 -16.21
CA LYS A 131 -10.64 -6.35 -15.42
C LYS A 131 -11.33 -5.08 -14.90
N GLY A 132 -10.77 -3.90 -15.14
CA GLY A 132 -11.33 -2.63 -14.67
C GLY A 132 -10.29 -1.74 -14.00
N TYR A 133 -10.78 -0.71 -13.34
CA TYR A 133 -9.97 0.21 -12.55
C TYR A 133 -10.06 -0.13 -11.07
N PHE A 134 -8.94 -0.06 -10.37
CA PHE A 134 -8.87 -0.35 -8.94
C PHE A 134 -8.08 0.74 -8.21
N ILE A 135 -8.55 1.11 -7.03
CA ILE A 135 -7.80 1.94 -6.08
C ILE A 135 -6.90 1.01 -5.27
N VAL A 136 -5.62 1.31 -5.22
CA VAL A 136 -4.61 0.54 -4.47
C VAL A 136 -3.65 1.49 -3.76
N PRO A 137 -2.92 1.03 -2.72
CA PRO A 137 -1.84 1.81 -2.13
C PRO A 137 -0.74 2.09 -3.18
N GLY A 138 -0.03 3.20 -3.03
CA GLY A 138 1.07 3.56 -3.93
C GLY A 138 2.21 2.54 -3.92
N ASP A 139 2.98 2.51 -5.01
CA ASP A 139 4.20 1.70 -5.08
C ASP A 139 5.18 2.10 -3.95
N GLY A 140 5.76 1.10 -3.29
CA GLY A 140 6.65 1.27 -2.14
C GLY A 140 5.95 1.23 -0.77
N VAL A 141 4.62 1.21 -0.72
CA VAL A 141 3.89 0.96 0.54
C VAL A 141 4.17 -0.46 1.02
N LYS A 142 4.55 -0.60 2.30
CA LYS A 142 4.81 -1.89 2.95
C LYS A 142 3.62 -2.28 3.82
N LEU A 143 3.03 -3.43 3.53
CA LEU A 143 1.85 -3.95 4.22
C LEU A 143 2.23 -4.75 5.49
N SER A 144 1.24 -5.09 6.32
CA SER A 144 1.48 -5.87 7.54
C SER A 144 2.01 -7.29 7.31
N ASN A 145 1.68 -7.90 6.17
CA ASN A 145 2.26 -9.18 5.74
C ASN A 145 3.74 -9.07 5.32
N GLY A 146 4.31 -7.86 5.38
CA GLY A 146 5.72 -7.58 5.11
C GLY A 146 6.05 -7.35 3.64
N LYS A 147 5.07 -7.54 2.74
CA LYS A 147 5.20 -7.34 1.29
C LYS A 147 5.10 -5.86 0.93
N VAL A 148 5.76 -5.48 -0.16
CA VAL A 148 5.81 -4.12 -0.67
C VAL A 148 5.09 -4.03 -2.02
N ILE A 149 4.18 -3.07 -2.15
CA ILE A 149 3.49 -2.78 -3.42
C ILE A 149 4.50 -2.36 -4.49
N GLY A 150 4.35 -2.88 -5.71
CA GLY A 150 5.24 -2.60 -6.83
C GLY A 150 6.59 -3.34 -6.79
N LYS A 151 6.88 -4.08 -5.71
CA LYS A 151 8.08 -4.94 -5.59
C LYS A 151 7.71 -6.40 -5.38
N ASP A 152 7.01 -6.70 -4.28
CA ASP A 152 6.59 -8.06 -3.94
C ASP A 152 5.17 -8.36 -4.42
N ILE A 153 4.32 -7.33 -4.47
CA ILE A 153 2.97 -7.39 -5.04
C ILE A 153 2.98 -6.53 -6.31
N ILE A 154 3.13 -7.19 -7.45
CA ILE A 154 3.17 -6.53 -8.76
C ILE A 154 1.74 -6.40 -9.26
N ILE A 155 1.33 -5.17 -9.53
CA ILE A 155 0.03 -4.85 -10.12
C ILE A 155 0.33 -4.23 -11.48
N ASP A 156 0.23 -5.07 -12.51
CA ASP A 156 0.36 -4.71 -13.92
C ASP A 156 -1.01 -4.73 -14.62
N ASN A 157 -1.05 -4.45 -15.92
CA ASN A 157 -2.29 -4.39 -16.71
C ASN A 157 -3.04 -5.74 -16.74
N THR A 158 -2.36 -6.86 -16.47
CA THR A 158 -2.92 -8.22 -16.50
C THR A 158 -3.26 -8.75 -15.11
N ALA A 159 -2.85 -8.05 -14.05
CA ALA A 159 -3.04 -8.48 -12.69
C ALA A 159 -4.53 -8.63 -12.33
N ASP A 160 -4.86 -9.74 -11.65
CA ASP A 160 -6.18 -9.98 -11.09
C ASP A 160 -6.31 -9.34 -9.70
N VAL A 161 -6.49 -8.02 -9.66
CA VAL A 161 -6.59 -7.26 -8.40
C VAL A 161 -7.73 -7.77 -7.52
N ALA A 162 -8.84 -8.21 -8.11
CA ALA A 162 -9.95 -8.80 -7.37
C ALA A 162 -9.57 -10.10 -6.65
N ALA A 163 -8.70 -10.93 -7.24
CA ALA A 163 -8.14 -12.10 -6.57
C ALA A 163 -7.14 -11.70 -5.46
N LEU A 164 -6.29 -10.70 -5.72
CA LEU A 164 -5.34 -10.19 -4.71
C LEU A 164 -6.05 -9.64 -3.46
N MET A 165 -7.19 -8.97 -3.64
CA MET A 165 -8.05 -8.47 -2.54
C MET A 165 -8.62 -9.57 -1.64
N ARG A 166 -8.56 -10.84 -2.07
CA ARG A 166 -9.03 -12.01 -1.30
C ARG A 166 -7.89 -12.84 -0.73
N ASN A 167 -6.64 -12.44 -0.98
CA ASN A 167 -5.45 -13.20 -0.59
C ASN A 167 -4.73 -12.52 0.60
N PRO A 168 -4.66 -13.17 1.78
CA PRO A 168 -3.93 -12.66 2.96
C PRO A 168 -2.44 -12.37 2.71
N GLU A 169 -1.83 -13.04 1.74
CA GLU A 169 -0.43 -12.82 1.35
C GLU A 169 -0.26 -11.67 0.35
N ALA A 170 -1.36 -11.02 -0.06
CA ALA A 170 -1.36 -9.88 -0.98
C ALA A 170 -2.16 -8.70 -0.41
N LEU A 171 -3.38 -8.45 -0.90
CA LEU A 171 -4.19 -7.26 -0.60
C LEU A 171 -5.38 -7.56 0.33
N LEU A 172 -5.28 -8.57 1.20
CA LEU A 172 -6.25 -8.82 2.26
C LEU A 172 -5.56 -8.77 3.62
N SER A 173 -6.06 -7.95 4.54
CA SER A 173 -5.53 -7.86 5.90
C SER A 173 -6.67 -7.85 6.91
N GLN A 174 -6.62 -8.77 7.88
CA GLN A 174 -7.64 -8.90 8.93
C GLN A 174 -9.09 -8.99 8.40
N GLY A 175 -9.28 -9.59 7.22
CA GLY A 175 -10.58 -9.70 6.56
C GLY A 175 -11.03 -8.44 5.80
N GLN A 176 -10.21 -7.39 5.78
CA GLN A 176 -10.46 -6.15 5.03
C GLN A 176 -9.57 -6.11 3.77
N PRO A 177 -10.16 -5.86 2.59
CA PRO A 177 -9.37 -5.68 1.38
C PRO A 177 -8.61 -4.35 1.44
N LEU A 178 -7.36 -4.37 1.00
CA LEU A 178 -6.48 -3.21 0.87
C LEU A 178 -6.46 -2.68 -0.57
N ALA A 179 -7.58 -2.82 -1.25
CA ALA A 179 -7.87 -2.28 -2.58
C ALA A 179 -9.38 -2.25 -2.79
N ALA A 180 -9.87 -1.44 -3.72
CA ALA A 180 -11.29 -1.38 -4.06
C ALA A 180 -11.48 -1.18 -5.57
N PRO A 181 -12.50 -1.81 -6.19
CA PRO A 181 -12.85 -1.53 -7.57
C PRO A 181 -13.48 -0.14 -7.71
N LEU A 182 -13.23 0.51 -8.83
CA LEU A 182 -14.03 1.66 -9.27
C LEU A 182 -15.20 1.15 -10.10
N GLU A 183 -16.35 0.95 -9.45
CA GLU A 183 -17.55 0.50 -10.15
C GLU A 183 -17.98 1.50 -11.24
N LYS A 184 -18.46 0.97 -12.38
CA LYS A 184 -19.09 1.72 -13.49
C LYS A 184 -18.18 2.63 -14.31
N VAL A 185 -16.87 2.70 -14.02
CA VAL A 185 -15.92 3.34 -14.93
C VAL A 185 -15.72 2.44 -16.14
N SER A 186 -16.23 2.88 -17.29
CA SER A 186 -16.19 2.11 -18.54
C SER A 186 -14.77 2.10 -19.09
N ILE A 187 -14.18 0.92 -19.31
CA ILE A 187 -12.94 0.83 -20.09
C ILE A 187 -13.30 1.22 -21.53
N HIS A 188 -13.03 2.47 -21.93
CA HIS A 188 -12.97 2.78 -23.35
C HIS A 188 -11.74 2.06 -23.90
N GLN A 189 -11.95 0.88 -24.48
CA GLN A 189 -10.98 0.29 -25.38
C GLN A 189 -10.77 1.31 -26.50
N ASN A 190 -9.69 2.06 -26.42
CA ASN A 190 -9.28 2.95 -27.49
C ASN A 190 -8.98 2.05 -28.69
N LYS A 191 -9.97 1.88 -29.56
CA LYS A 191 -9.84 1.22 -30.84
C LYS A 191 -8.92 2.12 -31.65
N ILE A 192 -7.63 1.81 -31.62
CA ILE A 192 -6.63 2.38 -32.53
C ILE A 192 -7.17 2.12 -33.94
N THR A 193 -7.86 3.11 -34.49
CA THR A 193 -8.23 3.15 -35.88
C THR A 193 -7.03 3.78 -36.57
N HIS A 194 -5.95 3.00 -36.70
CA HIS A 194 -5.04 3.18 -37.82
C HIS A 194 -5.72 2.51 -39.03
N ALA A 195 -6.61 3.24 -39.70
CA ALA A 195 -6.66 3.19 -41.15
C ALA A 195 -5.56 4.18 -41.57
N THR A 196 -4.46 3.78 -42.20
CA THR A 196 -4.39 3.10 -43.50
C THR A 196 -5.34 3.73 -44.52
N ASP A 197 -5.30 5.05 -44.62
CA ASP A 197 -5.80 5.82 -45.75
C ASP A 197 -4.76 6.89 -46.10
N LEU A 198 -3.59 6.46 -46.61
CA LEU A 198 -2.62 7.38 -47.21
C LEU A 198 -1.72 6.72 -48.28
N ASP A 199 -2.07 5.55 -48.84
CA ASP A 199 -1.24 4.86 -49.86
C ASP A 199 -1.98 4.47 -51.16
N GLU A 200 -3.17 5.02 -51.43
CA GLU A 200 -3.85 4.82 -52.72
C GLU A 200 -4.14 6.13 -53.46
N ALA A 201 -3.16 7.04 -53.48
CA ALA A 201 -3.24 8.26 -54.27
C ALA A 201 -1.90 8.66 -54.92
N VAL A 202 -1.07 7.72 -55.37
CA VAL A 202 0.04 8.00 -56.30
C VAL A 202 0.33 6.80 -57.21
N GLY A 203 0.14 7.00 -58.52
CA GLY A 203 0.53 6.08 -59.61
C GLY A 203 -0.66 5.24 -60.11
N VAL A 204 -1.11 5.34 -61.36
CA VAL A 204 -0.34 5.18 -62.60
C VAL A 204 -1.01 5.97 -63.73
N VAL A 205 -0.22 6.84 -64.36
CA VAL A 205 -0.40 7.26 -65.76
C VAL A 205 0.19 6.14 -66.61
N ASP A 206 -0.56 5.57 -67.54
CA ASP A 206 -0.06 5.15 -68.86
C ASP A 206 -1.17 4.63 -69.80
N TYR A 207 -1.02 5.03 -71.06
CA TYR A 207 -1.79 4.81 -72.31
C TYR A 207 -3.07 5.62 -72.55
#